data_AF-A0AAU5B7P8-F1
#
_entry.id   AF-A0AAU5B7P8-F1
#
_cell.length_a   1.000
_cell.length_b   1.000
_cell.length_c   1.000
_cell.angle_alpha   90.00
_cell.angle_beta   90.00
_cell.angle_gamma   90.00
#
_symmetry.space_group_name_H-M   'P 1'
#
loop_
_entity.id
_entity.type
_entity.pdbx_description
1 polymer ?
#
loop_
_entity_poly.entity_id
_entity_poly.type
_entity_poly.pdbx_seq_one_letter_code
_entity_poly.pdbx_strand_id
1 'polypeptide(L)' 'MLWILDIGGVLLLLQGIAPVVQRMSGKDPEESFFIVNSFPGNEGLASAILILGGIALLSAAVRVRRARKG' A
#
# COMPACT_ATOMS: atom_id res chain seq x y z
N MET A 1 13.76 13.23 7.10
CA MET A 1 13.72 11.75 7.09
C MET A 1 12.30 11.17 7.14
N LEU A 2 11.28 11.84 7.70
CA LEU A 2 9.90 11.30 7.72
C LEU A 2 9.25 11.12 6.33
N TRP A 3 9.76 11.83 5.32
CA TRP A 3 9.35 11.68 3.92
C TRP A 3 9.50 10.24 3.41
N ILE A 4 10.47 9.47 3.93
CA ILE A 4 10.63 8.05 3.55
C ILE A 4 9.44 7.23 4.04
N LEU A 5 8.88 7.54 5.21
CA LEU A 5 7.66 6.91 5.70
C LEU A 5 6.44 7.33 4.88
N ASP A 6 6.38 8.60 4.47
CA ASP A 6 5.29 9.06 3.60
C ASP A 6 5.32 8.33 2.24
N ILE A 7 6.50 8.27 1.61
CA ILE A 7 6.70 7.56 0.34
C ILE A 7 6.40 6.07 0.49
N GLY A 8 6.96 5.41 1.51
CA GLY A 8 6.72 3.99 1.76
C GLY A 8 5.25 3.69 2.01
N GLY A 9 4.58 4.50 2.82
CA GLY A 9 3.15 4.36 3.10
C GLY A 9 2.28 4.51 1.86
N VAL A 10 2.56 5.51 1.02
CA VAL A 10 1.84 5.69 -0.26
C VAL A 10 2.10 4.53 -1.22
N LEU A 11 3.35 4.06 -1.34
CA LEU A 11 3.66 2.91 -2.20
C LEU A 11 2.93 1.65 -1.75
N LEU A 12 2.89 1.37 -0.44
CA LEU A 12 2.14 0.24 0.12
C LEU A 12 0.64 0.33 -0.22
N LEU A 13 0.04 1.51 -0.07
CA LEU A 13 -1.36 1.75 -0.44
C LEU A 13 -1.61 1.53 -1.93
N LEU A 14 -0.76 2.09 -2.80
CA LEU A 14 -0.88 1.91 -4.25
C LEU A 14 -0.80 0.44 -4.64
N GLN A 15 0.16 -0.30 -4.07
CA GLN A 15 0.35 -1.71 -4.32
C GLN A 15 -0.83 -2.57 -3.84
N GLY A 16 -1.42 -2.23 -2.68
CA GLY A 16 -2.58 -2.96 -2.16
C GLY A 16 -3.91 -2.62 -2.84
N ILE A 17 -4.06 -1.42 -3.40
CA ILE A 17 -5.28 -1.00 -4.12
C ILE A 17 -5.25 -1.43 -5.60
N ALA A 18 -4.07 -1.61 -6.17
CA ALA A 18 -3.87 -1.99 -7.56
C ALA A 18 -4.77 -3.15 -8.06
N PRO A 19 -4.88 -4.30 -7.38
CA PRO A 19 -5.70 -5.41 -7.88
C PRO A 19 -7.19 -5.06 -7.95
N VAL A 20 -7.68 -4.20 -7.05
CA VAL A 20 -9.06 -3.68 -7.12
C VAL A 20 -9.23 -2.83 -8.37
N VAL A 21 -8.30 -1.92 -8.65
CA VAL A 21 -8.33 -1.04 -9.83
C VAL A 21 -8.19 -1.82 -11.13
N GLN A 22 -7.34 -2.85 -11.15
CA GLN A 22 -7.14 -3.72 -12.31
C GLN A 22 -8.40 -4.49 -12.65
N ARG A 23 -9.03 -5.13 -11.64
CA ARG A 23 -10.31 -5.83 -11.79
C ARG A 23 -11.42 -4.89 -12.27
N MET A 24 -11.50 -3.66 -11.74
CA MET A 24 -12.46 -2.66 -12.21
C MET A 24 -12.18 -2.18 -13.65
N SER A 25 -10.92 -2.22 -14.09
CA SER A 25 -10.51 -1.77 -15.42
C SER A 25 -10.53 -2.90 -16.47
N GLY A 26 -10.94 -4.12 -16.09
CA GLY A 26 -10.91 -5.30 -16.97
C GLY A 26 -9.50 -5.72 -17.39
N LYS A 27 -8.47 -5.30 -16.64
CA LYS A 27 -7.07 -5.66 -16.89
C LYS A 27 -6.72 -6.93 -16.14
N ASP A 28 -5.97 -7.80 -16.80
CA ASP A 28 -5.47 -9.02 -16.18
C ASP A 28 -4.37 -8.67 -15.15
N PRO A 29 -4.53 -9.04 -13.87
CA PRO A 29 -3.52 -8.79 -12.84
C PRO A 29 -2.17 -9.42 -13.19
N GLU A 30 -2.15 -10.55 -13.90
CA GLU A 30 -0.91 -11.26 -14.28
C GLU A 30 -0.02 -10.45 -15.24
N GLU A 31 -0.58 -9.49 -15.99
CA GLU A 31 0.19 -8.64 -16.91
C GLU A 31 0.87 -7.44 -16.21
N SER A 32 0.73 -7.30 -14.88
CA SER A 32 1.20 -6.12 -14.16
C SER A 32 2.13 -6.41 -13.00
N PHE A 33 3.16 -5.58 -12.86
CA PHE A 33 4.24 -5.69 -11.86
C PHE A 33 3.85 -5.21 -10.44
N PHE A 34 2.66 -5.55 -9.94
CA PHE A 34 2.30 -5.25 -8.56
C PHE A 34 2.69 -6.41 -7.62
N ILE A 35 3.15 -6.08 -6.41
CA ILE A 35 3.61 -7.05 -5.40
C ILE A 35 2.51 -8.07 -5.06
N VAL A 36 1.25 -7.63 -5.05
CA VAL A 36 0.08 -8.49 -4.84
C VAL A 36 -0.04 -9.61 -5.87
N ASN A 37 0.39 -9.37 -7.11
CA ASN A 37 0.25 -10.30 -8.23
C ASN A 37 1.31 -11.40 -8.17
N SER A 38 2.36 -11.22 -7.36
CA SER A 38 3.28 -12.30 -6.98
C SER A 38 2.63 -13.35 -6.06
N PHE A 39 1.41 -13.13 -5.57
CA PHE A 39 0.67 -14.02 -4.68
C PHE A 39 -0.73 -14.36 -5.25
N PRO A 40 -0.84 -15.04 -6.41
CA PRO A 40 -2.11 -15.23 -7.12
C PRO A 40 -3.17 -15.99 -6.30
N GLY A 41 -2.77 -16.90 -5.41
CA GLY A 41 -3.69 -17.60 -4.51
C GLY A 41 -4.18 -16.78 -3.30
N ASN A 42 -3.52 -15.65 -3.00
CA ASN A 42 -3.73 -14.88 -1.76
C ASN A 42 -3.77 -13.36 -2.01
N GLU A 43 -4.09 -12.91 -3.24
CA GLU A 43 -4.07 -11.50 -3.63
C GLU A 43 -4.86 -10.61 -2.67
N GLY A 44 -6.02 -11.08 -2.20
CA GLY A 44 -6.87 -10.34 -1.26
C GLY A 44 -6.20 -10.13 0.09
N LEU A 45 -5.49 -11.14 0.60
CA LEU A 45 -4.76 -11.06 1.87
C LEU A 45 -3.51 -10.19 1.71
N ALA A 46 -2.76 -10.35 0.61
CA ALA A 46 -1.61 -9.50 0.30
C ALA A 46 -2.03 -8.01 0.20
N SER A 47 -3.14 -7.73 -0.49
CA SER A 47 -3.72 -6.40 -0.61
C SER A 47 -4.10 -5.82 0.75
N ALA A 48 -4.78 -6.59 1.59
CA ALA A 48 -5.16 -6.16 2.93
C ALA A 48 -3.93 -5.83 3.80
N ILE A 49 -2.89 -6.67 3.78
CA ILE A 49 -1.65 -6.42 4.52
C ILE A 49 -0.97 -5.14 4.05
N LEU A 50 -0.86 -4.93 2.74
CA LEU A 50 -0.24 -3.73 2.17
C LEU A 50 -1.04 -2.47 2.51
N ILE A 51 -2.37 -2.52 2.42
CA ILE A 51 -3.24 -1.40 2.80
C ILE A 51 -3.07 -1.06 4.28
N LEU A 52 -3.22 -2.04 5.17
CA LEU A 52 -3.08 -1.86 6.61
C LEU A 52 -1.68 -1.35 6.98
N GLY A 53 -0.64 -1.93 6.37
CA GLY A 53 0.74 -1.50 6.55
C GLY A 53 0.95 -0.04 6.13
N GLY A 54 0.42 0.34 4.96
CA GLY A 54 0.48 1.71 4.46
C GLY A 54 -0.21 2.71 5.38
N ILE A 55 -1.44 2.40 5.84
CA ILE A 55 -2.18 3.24 6.80
C ILE A 55 -1.41 3.39 8.12
N ALA A 56 -0.85 2.29 8.65
CA ALA A 56 -0.08 2.31 9.89
C ALA A 56 1.18 3.18 9.76
N LEU A 57 1.90 3.06 8.64
CA LEU A 57 3.12 3.83 8.38
C LEU A 57 2.84 5.33 8.28
N LEU A 58 1.79 5.73 7.55
CA LEU A 58 1.36 7.13 7.43
C LEU A 58 0.88 7.68 8.77
N SER A 59 0.13 6.88 9.53
CA SER A 59 -0.34 7.25 10.87
C SER A 59 0.82 7.47 11.84
N ALA A 60 1.85 6.62 11.78
CA ALA A 60 3.08 6.79 12.53
C ALA A 60 3.83 8.06 12.11
N ALA A 61 3.94 8.33 10.81
CA ALA A 61 4.56 9.55 10.30
C ALA A 61 3.83 10.82 10.77
N VAL A 62 2.49 10.82 10.80
CA VAL A 62 1.68 11.92 11.35
C VAL A 62 1.91 12.08 12.86
N ARG A 63 1.91 10.98 13.61
CA ARG A 63 2.13 11.00 15.07
C ARG A 63 3.51 11.57 15.42
N VAL A 64 4.56 11.15 14.73
CA VAL A 64 5.91 11.67 14.95
C VAL A 64 6.01 13.15 14.58
N ARG A 65 5.36 13.59 13.49
CA ARG A 65 5.32 15.02 13.13
C ARG A 65 4.62 15.86 14.20
N ARG A 66 3.52 15.36 14.79
CA ARG A 66 2.82 16.05 15.89
C ARG A 66 3.69 16.13 17.16
N ALA A 67 4.34 15.03 17.54
CA ALA A 67 5.21 15.00 18.72
C ALA A 67 6.42 15.93 18.63
N ARG A 68 6.89 16.25 17.42
CA ARG A 68 8.01 17.20 17.20
C ARG A 68 7.58 18.67 17.15
N LYS A 69 6.28 18.95 17.09
CA LYS A 69 5.73 20.31 17.07
C LYS A 69 5.22 20.76 18.46
N GLY A 70 5.17 19.84 19.42
CA GLY A 70 4.81 20.13 20.81
C GLY A 70 6.02 20.35 21.69
#